data_AF-A0A6B3FQ71-F1
#
_entry.id   AF-A0A6B3FQ71-F1
#
_cell.length_a   1.000
_cell.length_b   1.000
_cell.length_c   1.000
_cell.angle_alpha   90.00
_cell.angle_beta   90.00
_cell.angle_gamma   90.00
#
_symmetry.space_group_name_H-M   'P 1'
#
loop_
_entity.id
_entity.type
_entity.pdbx_description
1 polymer ?
#
loop_
_entity_poly.entity_id
_entity_poly.type
_entity_poly.pdbx_seq_one_letter_code
_entity_poly.pdbx_strand_id
1 'polypeptide(L)'
;MSTATADLPRPKPAVAPVRAPRGPRRRGTALGLLAWVLGILAFLPIAWMVLTSFHSEPDAAKNPPALGASLTLDAYRDFFGSGGGASPWPALINSAVASLASTLLVLVLALPAAYALSL
;
A
#
# COMPACT_ATOMS: atom_id res chain seq x y z
N MET A 1 -18.31 14.65 78.89
CA MET A 1 -17.72 13.38 78.44
C MET A 1 -17.32 13.55 76.98
N SER A 2 -16.02 13.69 76.71
CA SER A 2 -15.45 13.98 75.39
C SER A 2 -14.95 12.68 74.78
N THR A 3 -15.57 12.21 73.68
CA THR A 3 -15.11 11.02 72.95
C THR A 3 -13.97 11.41 72.03
N ALA A 4 -12.75 11.06 72.44
CA ALA A 4 -11.55 11.16 71.62
C ALA A 4 -11.62 10.14 70.47
N THR A 5 -11.74 10.63 69.24
CA THR A 5 -11.63 9.83 68.02
C THR A 5 -10.15 9.49 67.81
N ALA A 6 -9.79 8.22 67.97
CA ALA A 6 -8.44 7.74 67.66
C ALA A 6 -8.20 7.80 66.14
N ASP A 7 -7.21 8.57 65.73
CA ASP A 7 -6.75 8.65 64.33
C ASP A 7 -5.90 7.41 64.02
N LEU A 8 -6.45 6.50 63.22
CA LEU A 8 -5.74 5.28 62.81
C LEU A 8 -4.80 5.58 61.63
N PRO A 9 -3.55 5.08 61.63
CA PRO A 9 -2.61 5.32 60.55
C PRO A 9 -3.15 4.75 59.23
N ARG A 10 -3.39 5.62 58.25
CA ARG A 10 -3.80 5.18 56.90
C ARG A 10 -2.64 4.43 56.25
N PRO A 11 -2.85 3.19 55.77
CA PRO A 11 -1.81 2.45 55.06
C PRO A 11 -1.42 3.21 53.78
N LYS A 12 -0.11 3.48 53.61
CA LYS A 12 0.42 4.04 52.36
C LYS A 12 0.07 3.10 51.21
N PRO A 13 -0.49 3.59 50.08
CA PRO A 13 -0.71 2.75 48.92
C PRO A 13 0.63 2.18 48.45
N ALA A 14 0.80 0.87 48.54
CA ALA A 14 1.91 0.20 47.89
C ALA A 14 1.73 0.36 46.38
N VAL A 15 2.60 1.15 45.74
CA VAL A 15 2.63 1.26 44.27
C VAL A 15 3.01 -0.11 43.73
N ALA A 16 2.03 -0.80 43.14
CA ALA A 16 2.27 -2.10 42.51
C ALA A 16 3.33 -1.93 41.40
N PRO A 17 4.32 -2.83 41.29
CA PRO A 17 5.32 -2.74 40.24
C PRO A 17 4.63 -2.88 38.88
N VAL A 18 4.79 -1.86 38.02
CA VAL A 18 4.32 -1.90 36.63
C VAL A 18 5.02 -3.05 35.93
N ARG A 19 4.29 -4.14 35.68
CA ARG A 19 4.82 -5.33 35.01
C ARG A 19 5.15 -4.98 33.56
N ALA A 20 6.43 -4.92 33.22
CA ALA A 20 6.85 -4.72 31.83
C ALA A 20 6.46 -5.96 30.99
N PRO A 21 5.66 -5.83 29.92
CA PRO A 21 5.42 -6.95 29.03
C PRO A 21 6.66 -7.18 28.17
N ARG A 22 7.39 -8.29 28.41
CA ARG A 22 8.43 -8.76 27.50
C ARG A 22 8.25 -10.24 27.17
N GLY A 23 7.76 -10.51 25.95
CA GLY A 23 7.98 -11.74 25.17
C GLY A 23 6.72 -12.39 24.57
N PRO A 24 6.79 -13.09 23.41
CA PRO A 24 7.89 -13.26 22.47
C PRO A 24 7.65 -12.54 21.12
N ARG A 25 8.61 -11.72 20.69
CA ARG A 25 8.63 -11.06 19.37
C ARG A 25 8.60 -12.05 18.18
N ARG A 26 8.90 -13.34 18.42
CA ARG A 26 9.01 -14.40 17.40
C ARG A 26 7.75 -14.60 16.57
N ARG A 27 6.54 -14.50 17.15
CA ARG A 27 5.29 -14.66 16.40
C ARG A 27 5.07 -13.49 15.43
N GLY A 28 5.44 -12.28 15.86
CA GLY A 28 5.47 -11.09 14.99
C GLY A 28 6.54 -11.18 13.90
N THR A 29 7.71 -11.76 14.19
CA THR A 29 8.76 -11.97 13.19
C THR A 29 8.35 -12.99 12.13
N ALA A 30 7.73 -14.11 12.53
CA ALA A 30 7.24 -15.12 11.60
C ALA A 30 6.12 -14.60 10.69
N LEU A 31 5.16 -13.85 11.26
CA LEU A 31 4.11 -13.18 10.48
C LEU A 31 4.69 -12.11 9.55
N GLY A 32 5.69 -11.34 10.00
CA GLY A 32 6.38 -10.35 9.17
C GLY A 32 7.14 -10.98 8.01
N LEU A 33 7.85 -12.10 8.24
CA LEU A 33 8.51 -12.85 7.17
C LEU A 33 7.49 -13.44 6.19
N LEU A 34 6.39 -14.00 6.69
CA LEU A 34 5.32 -14.51 5.83
C LEU A 34 4.72 -13.39 4.96
N ALA A 35 4.43 -12.24 5.56
CA ALA A 35 3.93 -11.07 4.83
C ALA A 35 4.93 -10.60 3.76
N TRP A 36 6.23 -10.61 4.07
CA TRP A 36 7.29 -10.28 3.10
C TRP A 36 7.34 -11.28 1.95
N VAL A 37 7.29 -12.58 2.24
CA VAL A 37 7.29 -13.63 1.22
C VAL A 37 6.07 -13.52 0.31
N LEU A 38 4.88 -13.32 0.89
CA LEU A 38 3.65 -13.11 0.12
C LEU A 38 3.72 -11.81 -0.70
N GLY A 39 4.29 -10.74 -0.14
CA GLY A 39 4.51 -9.49 -0.86
C GLY A 39 5.46 -9.65 -2.05
N ILE A 40 6.57 -10.37 -1.89
CA ILE A 40 7.50 -10.69 -2.99
C ILE A 40 6.81 -11.56 -4.04
N LEU A 41 6.08 -12.59 -3.63
CA LEU A 41 5.36 -13.47 -4.55
C LEU A 41 4.32 -12.69 -5.36
N ALA A 42 3.60 -11.76 -4.74
CA ALA A 42 2.66 -10.88 -5.43
C ALA A 42 3.36 -9.85 -6.33
N PHE A 43 4.59 -9.43 -5.98
CA PHE A 43 5.40 -8.50 -6.79
C PHE A 43 6.09 -9.18 -7.98
N LEU A 44 6.44 -10.46 -7.87
CA LEU A 44 7.13 -11.21 -8.92
C LEU A 44 6.48 -11.12 -10.31
N PRO A 45 5.15 -11.27 -10.49
CA PRO A 45 4.52 -11.08 -11.79
C PRO A 45 4.65 -9.64 -12.31
N ILE A 46 4.60 -8.64 -11.42
CA ILE A 46 4.79 -7.24 -11.81
C ILE A 46 6.23 -7.03 -12.29
N ALA A 47 7.22 -7.55 -11.56
CA ALA A 47 8.62 -7.49 -11.94
C ALA A 47 8.88 -8.16 -13.30
N TRP A 48 8.22 -9.30 -13.55
CA TRP A 48 8.29 -9.99 -14.84
C TRP A 48 7.69 -9.16 -15.98
N MET A 49 6.51 -8.57 -15.78
CA MET A 49 5.87 -7.71 -16.79
C MET A 49 6.75 -6.49 -17.12
N VAL A 50 7.35 -5.88 -16.11
CA VAL A 50 8.28 -4.74 -16.30
C VAL A 50 9.55 -5.16 -17.02
N LEU A 51 10.14 -6.31 -16.68
CA LEU A 51 11.32 -6.81 -17.39
C LEU A 51 11.00 -7.08 -18.87
N THR A 52 9.86 -7.72 -19.14
CA THR A 52 9.42 -8.08 -20.49
C THR A 52 9.05 -6.84 -21.32
N SER A 53 8.53 -5.78 -20.71
CA SER A 53 8.19 -4.54 -21.43
C SER A 53 9.41 -3.80 -21.98
N PHE A 54 10.61 -4.13 -21.50
CA PHE A 54 11.87 -3.66 -22.09
C PHE A 54 12.44 -4.60 -23.15
N HIS A 55 11.87 -5.78 -23.40
CA HIS A 55 12.39 -6.69 -24.43
C HIS A 55 11.99 -6.22 -25.84
N SER A 56 12.85 -6.45 -26.83
CA SER A 56 12.53 -6.16 -28.24
C SER A 56 11.33 -7.00 -28.73
N GLU A 57 10.52 -6.47 -29.67
CA GLU A 57 9.31 -7.14 -30.20
C GLU A 57 9.52 -8.62 -30.58
N PRO A 58 10.56 -9.00 -31.36
CA PRO A 58 10.80 -10.40 -31.70
C PRO A 58 11.34 -11.23 -30.54
N ASP A 59 11.93 -10.63 -29.51
CA ASP A 59 12.43 -11.34 -28.33
C ASP A 59 11.36 -11.50 -27.24
N ALA A 60 10.40 -10.58 -27.15
CA ALA A 60 9.22 -10.69 -26.29
C ALA A 60 8.26 -11.81 -26.74
N ALA A 61 8.23 -12.11 -28.05
CA ALA A 61 7.38 -13.16 -28.64
C ALA A 61 8.03 -14.56 -28.66
N LYS A 62 9.31 -14.69 -28.28
CA LYS A 62 10.03 -15.99 -28.28
C LYS A 62 9.72 -16.84 -27.06
N ASN A 63 9.65 -18.15 -27.28
CA ASN A 63 9.55 -19.18 -26.24
C ASN A 63 10.71 -20.18 -26.42
N PRO A 64 11.62 -20.38 -25.44
CA PRO A 64 11.63 -19.84 -24.07
C PRO A 64 12.17 -18.39 -23.96
N PRO A 65 11.67 -17.59 -22.99
CA PRO A 65 12.09 -16.20 -22.78
C PRO A 65 13.53 -16.12 -22.27
N ALA A 66 14.40 -15.48 -23.03
CA ALA A 66 15.80 -15.28 -22.64
C ALA A 66 15.89 -14.09 -21.66
N LEU A 67 16.19 -14.35 -20.39
CA LEU A 67 16.41 -13.32 -19.36
C LEU A 67 17.54 -12.31 -19.69
N GLY A 68 18.36 -12.60 -20.71
CA GLY A 68 19.45 -11.75 -21.20
C GLY A 68 19.25 -11.22 -22.62
N ALA A 69 18.00 -11.16 -23.12
CA ALA A 69 17.72 -10.50 -24.39
C ALA A 69 18.01 -8.99 -24.31
N SER A 70 18.12 -8.32 -25.46
CA SER A 70 18.41 -6.89 -25.52
C SER A 70 17.27 -6.09 -24.88
N LEU A 71 17.60 -5.35 -23.81
CA LEU A 71 16.70 -4.35 -23.24
C LEU A 71 16.72 -3.12 -24.14
N THR A 72 15.57 -2.79 -24.74
CA THR A 72 15.38 -1.60 -25.56
C THR A 72 14.18 -0.79 -25.08
N LEU A 73 14.10 0.46 -25.53
CA LEU A 73 13.01 1.39 -25.24
C LEU A 73 12.16 1.65 -26.49
N ASP A 74 12.31 0.84 -27.52
CA ASP A 74 11.71 1.09 -28.83
C ASP A 74 10.19 0.97 -28.77
N ALA A 75 9.68 -0.04 -28.06
CA ALA A 75 8.25 -0.19 -27.79
C ALA A 75 7.64 1.05 -27.09
N TYR A 76 8.36 1.65 -26.14
CA TYR A 76 7.90 2.88 -25.48
C TYR A 76 7.96 4.09 -26.42
N ARG A 77 9.00 4.19 -27.25
CA ARG A 77 9.13 5.27 -28.24
C ARG A 77 8.03 5.24 -29.28
N ASP A 78 7.66 4.05 -29.73
CA ASP A 78 6.54 3.86 -30.66
C ASP A 78 5.21 4.12 -29.96
N PHE A 79 5.02 3.62 -28.74
CA PHE A 79 3.80 3.86 -27.96
C PHE A 79 3.56 5.35 -27.67
N PHE A 80 4.59 6.18 -27.49
CA PHE A 80 4.44 7.63 -27.28
C PHE A 80 4.52 8.47 -28.56
N GLY A 81 4.53 7.84 -29.73
CA GLY A 81 4.48 8.51 -31.03
C GLY A 81 5.79 9.14 -31.50
N SER A 82 6.91 8.95 -30.79
CA SER A 82 8.23 9.45 -31.23
C SER A 82 8.80 8.68 -32.43
N GLY A 83 8.33 7.45 -32.68
CA GLY A 83 8.68 6.62 -33.84
C GLY A 83 7.62 6.55 -34.95
N GLY A 84 6.53 7.34 -34.86
CA GLY A 84 5.40 7.26 -35.79
C GLY A 84 4.24 6.34 -35.36
N GLY A 85 4.29 5.81 -34.14
CA GLY A 85 3.19 5.02 -33.54
C GLY A 85 2.01 5.84 -33.04
N ALA A 86 1.02 5.16 -32.45
CA ALA A 86 -0.21 5.78 -31.94
C ALA A 86 0.08 6.76 -30.79
N SER A 87 -0.56 7.94 -30.78
CA SER A 87 -0.46 8.87 -29.65
C SER A 87 -1.49 8.47 -28.57
N PRO A 88 -1.07 8.00 -27.38
CA PRO A 88 -1.95 7.44 -26.36
C PRO A 88 -2.53 8.54 -25.45
N TRP A 89 -2.01 9.76 -25.56
CA TRP A 89 -2.36 10.93 -24.77
C TRP A 89 -3.86 11.21 -24.67
N PRO A 90 -4.65 11.15 -25.76
CA PRO A 90 -6.09 11.40 -25.65
C PRO A 90 -6.80 10.41 -24.73
N ALA A 91 -6.46 9.12 -24.82
CA ALA A 91 -7.05 8.08 -23.99
C ALA A 91 -6.62 8.23 -22.52
N LEU A 92 -5.32 8.48 -22.28
CA LEU A 92 -4.80 8.71 -20.93
C LEU A 92 -5.46 9.91 -20.24
N ILE A 93 -5.59 11.03 -20.97
CA ILE A 93 -6.24 12.24 -20.45
C ILE A 93 -7.72 11.96 -20.18
N ASN A 94 -8.43 11.30 -21.08
CA ASN A 94 -9.84 10.98 -20.87
C ASN A 94 -10.05 10.13 -19.61
N SER A 95 -9.25 9.07 -19.41
CA SER A 95 -9.36 8.23 -18.22
C SER A 95 -8.95 8.96 -16.93
N ALA A 96 -7.91 9.81 -16.97
CA ALA A 96 -7.51 10.63 -15.84
C ALA A 96 -8.62 11.61 -15.45
N VAL A 97 -9.18 12.34 -16.42
CA VAL A 97 -10.29 13.26 -16.18
C VAL A 97 -11.53 12.52 -15.68
N ALA A 98 -11.88 11.38 -16.29
CA ALA A 98 -13.04 10.59 -15.87
C ALA A 98 -12.91 10.11 -14.42
N SER A 99 -11.76 9.56 -14.04
CA SER A 99 -11.52 9.06 -12.67
C SER A 99 -11.50 10.19 -11.64
N LEU A 100 -10.84 11.32 -11.93
CA LEU A 100 -10.79 12.49 -11.06
C LEU A 100 -12.17 13.15 -10.92
N ALA A 101 -12.87 13.39 -12.03
CA ALA A 101 -14.21 13.96 -12.03
C ALA A 101 -15.18 13.07 -11.25
N SER A 102 -15.13 11.74 -11.47
CA SER A 102 -15.96 10.80 -10.72
C SER A 102 -15.66 10.85 -9.22
N THR A 103 -14.39 10.85 -8.82
CA THR A 103 -14.00 10.93 -7.40
C THR A 103 -14.49 12.23 -6.77
N LEU A 104 -14.33 13.37 -7.46
CA LEU A 104 -14.78 14.66 -6.97
C LEU A 104 -16.31 14.73 -6.83
N LEU A 105 -17.05 14.25 -7.84
CA LEU A 105 -18.51 14.18 -7.77
C LEU A 105 -18.97 13.32 -6.58
N VAL A 106 -18.33 12.16 -6.37
CA VAL A 106 -18.61 11.32 -5.21
C VAL A 106 -18.36 12.07 -3.91
N LEU A 107 -17.22 12.77 -3.76
CA LEU A 107 -16.93 13.54 -2.55
C LEU A 107 -17.94 14.67 -2.32
N VAL A 108 -18.30 15.41 -3.37
CA VAL A 108 -19.26 16.52 -3.30
C VAL A 108 -20.63 16.03 -2.83
N LEU A 109 -21.05 14.83 -3.23
CA LEU A 109 -22.34 14.26 -2.83
C LEU A 109 -22.28 13.54 -1.48
N ALA A 110 -21.19 12.81 -1.22
CA ALA A 110 -21.04 11.99 -0.02
C ALA A 110 -20.77 12.83 1.24
N LEU A 111 -20.02 13.94 1.14
CA LEU A 111 -19.70 14.77 2.31
C LEU A 111 -20.95 15.38 2.97
N PRO A 112 -21.88 16.04 2.24
CA PRO A 112 -23.12 16.55 2.83
C PRO A 112 -24.02 15.44 3.36
N ALA A 113 -24.11 14.31 2.65
CA ALA A 113 -24.92 13.16 3.07
C ALA A 113 -24.41 12.56 4.39
N ALA A 114 -23.09 12.38 4.52
CA ALA A 114 -22.46 11.90 5.74
C ALA A 114 -22.65 12.88 6.91
N TYR A 115 -22.54 14.19 6.65
CA TYR A 115 -22.80 15.22 7.67
C TYR A 115 -24.24 15.18 8.18
N ALA A 116 -25.22 15.08 7.28
CA ALA A 116 -26.63 14.98 7.64
C ALA A 116 -26.95 13.72 8.45
N LEU A 117 -26.30 12.59 8.18
CA LEU A 117 -26.46 11.35 8.95
C LEU A 117 -25.77 11.42 10.33
N SER A 118 -24.70 12.20 10.44
CA SER A 118 -23.93 12.32 11.69
C SER A 118 -24.57 13.21 12.75
N LEU A 119 -25.61 13.96 12.38
CA LEU A 119 -26.39 14.85 13.26
C LEU A 119 -27.64 14.12 13.78
#